data_AF-A0A3E5HJK1-F1
#
_entry.id   AF-A0A3E5HJK1-F1
#
_cell.length_a   1.000
_cell.length_b   1.000
_cell.length_c   1.000
_cell.angle_alpha   90.00
_cell.angle_beta   90.00
_cell.angle_gamma   90.00
#
_symmetry.space_group_name_H-M   'P 1'
#
loop_
_entity.id
_entity.type
_entity.pdbx_description
1 polymer ?
#
loop_
_entity_poly.entity_id
_entity_poly.type
_entity_poly.pdbx_seq_one_letter_code
_entity_poly.pdbx_strand_id
1 'polypeptide(L)'
;MLKVVRRTREVDVILNQQTAEDIARLGDALAEETTREQITEAGTNRQAKATARRIEELREQADAETLKLTLRALPVSKWAQALAAHRNDNGTNDMFGTAAAALPLMLDSATIGGKPVSDEDKTEQAWRNLFDELTDGQFTPIWQAIAELNGTAADPKAAFDLASQVLRN
;
A
#
# COMPACT_ATOMS: atom_id res chain seq x y z
N MET A 1 -5.25 -33.08 -4.17
CA MET A 1 -5.49 -31.81 -4.88
C MET A 1 -4.37 -30.85 -4.52
N LEU A 2 -3.71 -30.23 -5.49
CA LEU A 2 -2.67 -29.23 -5.21
C LEU A 2 -3.33 -27.93 -4.74
N LYS A 3 -2.81 -27.31 -3.67
CA LYS A 3 -3.32 -26.05 -3.09
C LYS A 3 -2.20 -25.03 -3.02
N VAL A 4 -2.43 -23.85 -3.58
CA VAL A 4 -1.54 -22.69 -3.46
C VAL A 4 -2.15 -21.72 -2.45
N VAL A 5 -1.36 -21.31 -1.45
CA VAL A 5 -1.72 -20.23 -0.52
C VAL A 5 -1.06 -18.95 -1.03
N ARG A 6 -1.88 -17.98 -1.44
CA ARG A 6 -1.42 -16.70 -1.98
C ARG A 6 -1.27 -15.71 -0.84
N ARG A 7 -0.22 -14.89 -0.89
CA ARG A 7 0.05 -13.84 0.10
C ARG A 7 -1.11 -12.85 0.16
N THR A 8 -1.34 -12.29 1.35
CA THR A 8 -2.30 -11.22 1.60
C THR A 8 -1.59 -10.00 2.17
N ARG A 9 -2.16 -8.81 1.95
CA ARG A 9 -1.68 -7.55 2.52
C ARG A 9 -2.84 -6.60 2.78
N GLU A 10 -2.74 -5.83 3.85
CA GLU A 10 -3.65 -4.73 4.16
C GLU A 10 -3.09 -3.40 3.65
N VAL A 11 -3.97 -2.56 3.13
CA VAL A 11 -3.65 -1.21 2.65
C VAL A 11 -4.74 -0.26 3.13
N ASP A 12 -4.34 0.81 3.79
CA ASP A 12 -5.23 1.85 4.28
C ASP A 12 -4.97 3.14 3.50
N VAL A 13 -6.04 3.79 3.06
CA VAL A 13 -5.99 5.03 2.29
C VAL A 13 -6.99 6.02 2.87
N ILE A 14 -6.51 7.14 3.40
CA ILE A 14 -7.37 8.23 3.86
C ILE A 14 -7.96 8.91 2.63
N LEU A 15 -9.28 8.90 2.45
CA LEU A 15 -9.92 9.47 1.26
C LEU A 15 -10.05 11.00 1.33
N ASN A 16 -10.09 11.56 2.53
CA ASN A 16 -10.09 13.00 2.75
C ASN A 16 -8.69 13.59 2.51
N GLN A 17 -8.53 14.25 1.36
CA GLN A 17 -7.23 14.78 0.92
C GLN A 17 -6.64 15.80 1.89
N GLN A 18 -7.47 16.69 2.44
CA GLN A 18 -7.00 17.70 3.40
C GLN A 18 -6.40 17.03 4.65
N THR A 19 -7.09 16.01 5.16
CA THR A 19 -6.61 15.26 6.33
C THR A 19 -5.34 14.46 6.01
N ALA A 20 -5.27 13.85 4.83
CA ALA A 20 -4.08 13.15 4.36
C ALA A 20 -2.86 14.09 4.24
N GLU A 21 -3.05 15.29 3.67
CA GLU A 21 -2.01 16.31 3.53
C GLU A 21 -1.57 16.86 4.89
N ASP A 22 -2.51 17.12 5.80
CA ASP A 22 -2.20 17.58 7.15
C ASP A 22 -1.37 16.56 7.94
N ILE A 23 -1.71 15.27 7.83
CA ILE A 23 -0.94 14.18 8.44
C ILE A 23 0.45 14.07 7.80
N ALA A 24 0.55 14.14 6.46
CA ALA A 24 1.83 14.06 5.76
C ALA A 24 2.78 15.18 6.19
N ARG A 25 2.30 16.42 6.22
CA ARG A 25 3.08 17.59 6.67
C ARG A 25 3.55 17.46 8.11
N LEU A 26 2.71 16.94 9.01
CA LEU A 26 3.11 16.67 10.40
C LEU A 26 4.14 15.53 10.46
N GLY A 27 4.04 14.54 9.59
CA GLY A 27 5.03 13.47 9.44
C GLY A 27 6.41 13.99 9.04
N ASP A 28 6.46 14.89 8.06
CA ASP A 28 7.71 15.54 7.63
C ASP A 28 8.33 16.36 8.78
N ALA A 29 7.51 17.16 9.47
CA ALA A 29 7.95 17.91 10.66
C ALA A 29 8.49 16.98 11.76
N LEU A 30 7.81 15.86 12.01
CA LEU A 30 8.24 14.87 12.99
C LEU A 30 9.58 14.21 12.61
N ALA A 31 9.79 13.92 11.32
CA ALA A 31 11.07 13.39 10.81
C ALA A 31 12.22 14.40 11.02
N GLU A 32 11.98 15.69 10.80
CA GLU A 32 12.97 16.73 11.09
C GLU A 32 13.23 16.87 12.60
N GLU A 33 12.19 16.85 13.43
CA GLU A 33 12.31 16.97 14.87
C GLU A 33 13.09 15.80 15.49
N THR A 34 12.89 14.58 14.97
CA THR A 34 13.58 13.37 15.44
C THR A 34 15.04 13.30 14.98
N THR A 35 15.39 13.91 13.85
CA THR A 35 16.77 13.94 13.34
C THR A 35 17.62 15.05 13.95
N ARG A 36 17.02 16.17 14.39
CA ARG A 36 17.73 17.29 15.04
C ARG A 36 18.20 16.96 16.47
N GLU A 37 17.66 15.93 17.11
CA GLU A 37 17.97 15.58 18.51
C GLU A 37 19.17 14.63 18.70
N GLN A 38 20.36 15.11 18.33
CA GLN A 38 21.59 14.66 19.02
C GLN A 38 21.86 15.42 20.33
N ILE A 39 21.00 16.35 20.78
CA ILE A 39 21.37 17.26 21.88
C ILE A 39 20.17 17.61 22.78
N THR A 40 19.82 16.78 23.76
CA THR A 40 19.52 17.24 25.14
C THR A 40 19.75 16.11 26.15
N GLU A 41 20.39 16.42 27.29
CA GLU A 41 20.69 15.51 28.40
C GLU A 41 19.44 14.93 29.11
N ALA A 42 18.22 15.34 28.70
CA ALA A 42 16.96 14.91 29.30
C ALA A 42 16.19 13.83 28.50
N GLY A 43 16.70 13.38 27.35
CA GLY A 43 16.21 12.18 26.64
C GLY A 43 14.73 12.20 26.23
N THR A 44 14.10 13.35 26.04
CA THR A 44 12.71 13.44 25.57
C THR A 44 12.47 14.67 24.71
N ASN A 45 12.28 14.43 23.40
CA ASN A 45 11.74 15.43 22.47
C ASN A 45 10.28 15.77 22.80
N ARG A 46 10.04 16.83 23.57
CA ARG A 46 8.67 17.27 23.87
C ARG A 46 7.92 17.71 22.62
N GLN A 47 8.62 18.27 21.63
CA GLN A 47 8.03 18.74 20.39
C GLN A 47 7.61 17.55 19.51
N ALA A 48 8.50 16.60 19.24
CA ALA A 48 8.16 15.38 18.50
C ALA A 48 7.04 14.58 19.16
N LYS A 49 6.98 14.54 20.50
CA LYS A 49 5.85 13.92 21.21
C LYS A 49 4.53 14.66 20.98
N ALA A 50 4.54 15.99 20.89
CA ALA A 50 3.33 16.76 20.60
C ALA A 50 2.89 16.56 19.13
N THR A 51 3.84 16.61 18.19
CA THR A 51 3.59 16.36 16.77
C THR A 51 3.03 14.95 16.53
N ALA A 52 3.63 13.93 17.15
CA ALA A 52 3.15 12.55 17.07
C ALA A 52 1.74 12.37 17.64
N ARG A 53 1.41 13.03 18.76
CA ARG A 53 0.04 13.02 19.31
C ARG A 53 -0.96 13.66 18.35
N ARG A 54 -0.58 14.75 17.68
CA ARG A 54 -1.45 15.41 16.72
C ARG A 54 -1.73 14.54 15.50
N ILE A 55 -0.73 13.81 15.01
CA ILE A 55 -0.90 12.81 13.95
C ILE A 55 -1.91 11.75 14.39
N GLU A 56 -1.79 11.24 15.61
CA GLU A 56 -2.70 10.21 16.13
C GLU A 56 -4.14 10.71 16.25
N GLU A 57 -4.35 11.93 16.76
CA GLU A 57 -5.67 12.57 16.81
C GLU A 57 -6.32 12.70 15.42
N LEU A 58 -5.54 13.11 14.42
CA LEU A 58 -6.02 13.21 13.04
C LEU A 58 -6.29 11.83 12.43
N ARG A 59 -5.46 10.83 12.76
CA ARG A 59 -5.65 9.44 12.34
C ARG A 59 -6.97 8.87 12.87
N GLU A 60 -7.28 9.11 14.14
CA GLU A 60 -8.56 8.70 14.74
C GLU A 60 -9.76 9.37 14.06
N GLN A 61 -9.65 10.66 13.74
CA GLN A 61 -10.70 11.39 13.02
C GLN A 61 -10.88 10.86 11.59
N ALA A 62 -9.78 10.47 10.94
CA ALA A 62 -9.77 9.96 9.58
C ALA A 62 -10.32 8.52 9.45
N ASP A 63 -10.48 7.75 10.54
CA ASP A 63 -10.83 6.32 10.44
C ASP A 63 -12.17 6.08 9.73
N ALA A 64 -13.14 6.99 9.93
CA ALA A 64 -14.44 6.95 9.26
C ALA A 64 -14.35 7.18 7.74
N GLU A 65 -13.30 7.85 7.28
CA GLU A 65 -13.03 8.23 5.89
C GLU A 65 -11.84 7.46 5.30
N THR A 66 -11.37 6.43 6.00
CA THR A 66 -10.27 5.59 5.55
C THR A 66 -10.81 4.36 4.82
N LEU A 67 -10.42 4.22 3.56
CA LEU A 67 -10.59 3.00 2.78
C LEU A 67 -9.57 1.96 3.24
N LYS A 68 -10.05 0.88 3.84
CA LYS A 68 -9.23 -0.28 4.25
C LYS A 68 -9.44 -1.42 3.26
N LEU A 69 -8.36 -1.85 2.64
CA LEU A 69 -8.32 -2.91 1.65
C LEU A 69 -7.56 -4.12 2.19
N THR A 70 -8.14 -5.30 2.04
CA THR A 70 -7.40 -6.57 2.18
C THR A 70 -7.23 -7.15 0.79
N LEU A 71 -5.97 -7.22 0.34
CA LEU A 71 -5.59 -7.67 -0.99
C LEU A 71 -4.93 -9.03 -0.93
N ARG A 72 -5.24 -9.90 -1.89
CA ARG A 72 -4.60 -11.19 -2.10
C ARG A 72 -3.88 -11.19 -3.44
N ALA A 73 -2.63 -11.67 -3.46
CA ALA A 73 -1.86 -11.82 -4.68
C ALA A 73 -2.64 -12.61 -5.74
N LEU A 74 -2.52 -12.24 -7.01
CA LEU A 74 -3.15 -12.90 -8.14
C LEU A 74 -2.43 -14.22 -8.49
N PRO A 75 -3.11 -15.15 -9.18
CA PRO A 75 -2.41 -16.18 -9.94
C PRO A 75 -1.46 -15.52 -10.94
N VAL A 76 -0.28 -16.12 -11.15
CA VAL A 76 0.76 -15.58 -12.06
C VAL A 76 0.20 -15.23 -13.44
N SER A 77 -0.67 -16.08 -13.99
CA SER A 77 -1.30 -15.84 -15.29
C SER A 77 -2.24 -14.63 -15.32
N LYS A 78 -2.96 -14.36 -14.23
CA LYS A 78 -3.87 -13.20 -14.11
C LYS A 78 -3.09 -11.90 -13.96
N TRP A 79 -1.99 -11.92 -13.21
CA TRP A 79 -1.10 -10.76 -13.14
C TRP A 79 -0.45 -10.45 -14.49
N ALA A 80 0.04 -11.46 -15.20
CA ALA A 80 0.59 -11.28 -16.54
C ALA A 80 -0.45 -10.72 -17.53
N GLN A 81 -1.72 -11.13 -17.42
CA GLN A 81 -2.83 -10.58 -18.22
C GLN A 81 -3.08 -9.10 -17.92
N ALA A 82 -3.11 -8.71 -16.63
CA ALA A 82 -3.30 -7.31 -16.24
C ALA A 82 -2.16 -6.43 -16.77
N LEU A 83 -0.90 -6.87 -16.65
CA LEU A 83 0.25 -6.15 -17.21
C LEU A 83 0.15 -6.00 -18.74
N ALA A 84 -0.20 -7.08 -19.45
CA ALA A 84 -0.27 -7.06 -20.90
C ALA A 84 -1.40 -6.14 -21.42
N ALA A 85 -2.54 -6.08 -20.72
CA ALA A 85 -3.69 -5.27 -21.10
C ALA A 85 -3.43 -3.75 -20.98
N HIS A 86 -2.53 -3.36 -20.08
CA HIS A 86 -2.23 -1.95 -19.79
C HIS A 86 -0.80 -1.55 -20.16
N ARG A 87 -0.18 -2.28 -21.08
CA ARG A 87 1.12 -1.94 -21.63
C ARG A 87 0.95 -0.98 -22.80
N ASN A 88 1.64 0.16 -22.78
CA ASN A 88 1.67 1.07 -23.92
C ASN A 88 2.59 0.55 -25.05
N ASP A 89 2.50 1.16 -26.22
CA ASP A 89 3.26 0.76 -27.43
C ASP A 89 4.79 0.79 -27.23
N ASN A 90 5.27 1.63 -26.30
CA ASN A 90 6.69 1.75 -25.93
C ASN A 90 7.13 0.71 -24.89
N GLY A 91 6.21 -0.14 -24.44
CA GLY A 91 6.48 -1.23 -23.52
C GLY A 91 6.42 -0.85 -22.03
N THR A 92 6.01 0.38 -21.69
CA THR A 92 5.79 0.87 -20.32
C THR A 92 4.36 0.56 -19.88
N ASN A 93 4.19 0.10 -18.64
CA ASN A 93 2.86 -0.18 -18.11
C ASN A 93 2.20 1.12 -17.61
N ASP A 94 0.94 1.35 -17.99
CA ASP A 94 0.04 2.31 -17.34
C ASP A 94 -0.22 1.82 -15.92
N MET A 95 0.40 2.47 -14.93
CA MET A 95 0.31 2.09 -13.52
C MET A 95 -1.14 2.17 -13.01
N PHE A 96 -1.87 3.23 -13.40
CA PHE A 96 -3.25 3.44 -12.99
C PHE A 96 -4.18 2.41 -13.62
N GLY A 97 -4.05 2.18 -14.94
CA GLY A 97 -4.79 1.14 -15.64
C GLY A 97 -4.52 -0.26 -15.09
N THR A 98 -3.25 -0.59 -14.88
CA THR A 98 -2.83 -1.89 -14.31
C THR A 98 -3.41 -2.08 -12.91
N ALA A 99 -3.32 -1.06 -12.05
CA ALA A 99 -3.89 -1.12 -10.70
C ALA A 99 -5.41 -1.28 -10.73
N ALA A 100 -6.11 -0.55 -11.61
CA ALA A 100 -7.56 -0.55 -11.70
C ALA A 100 -8.09 -1.91 -12.15
N ALA A 101 -7.42 -2.56 -13.12
CA ALA A 101 -7.78 -3.90 -13.57
C ALA A 101 -7.40 -5.00 -12.58
N ALA A 102 -6.32 -4.82 -11.81
CA ALA A 102 -5.84 -5.80 -10.85
C ALA A 102 -6.67 -5.80 -9.54
N LEU A 103 -7.06 -4.62 -9.02
CA LEU A 103 -7.73 -4.49 -7.73
C LEU A 103 -8.97 -5.38 -7.59
N PRO A 104 -9.96 -5.35 -8.51
CA PRO A 104 -11.17 -6.17 -8.39
C PRO A 104 -10.87 -7.67 -8.24
N LEU A 105 -9.78 -8.14 -8.85
CA LEU A 105 -9.36 -9.55 -8.82
C LEU A 105 -8.58 -9.91 -7.53
N MET A 106 -8.04 -8.90 -6.84
CA MET A 106 -7.23 -9.05 -5.63
C MET A 106 -8.02 -8.85 -4.34
N LEU A 107 -9.18 -8.18 -4.39
CA LEU A 107 -9.97 -7.84 -3.21
C LEU A 107 -10.46 -9.09 -2.47
N ASP A 108 -9.99 -9.27 -1.24
CA ASP A 108 -10.63 -10.12 -0.25
C ASP A 108 -11.70 -9.34 0.51
N SER A 109 -11.43 -8.08 0.86
CA SER A 109 -12.40 -7.15 1.45
C SER A 109 -12.01 -5.70 1.20
N ALA A 110 -13.02 -4.82 1.19
CA ALA A 110 -12.87 -3.37 1.16
C ALA A 110 -13.91 -2.76 2.11
N THR A 111 -13.47 -1.86 3.00
CA THR A 111 -14.36 -1.17 3.95
C THR A 111 -14.01 0.31 4.10
N ILE A 112 -15.01 1.13 4.40
CA ILE A 112 -14.86 2.54 4.79
C ILE A 112 -15.62 2.74 6.09
N GLY A 113 -14.95 3.25 7.14
CA GLY A 113 -15.57 3.41 8.47
C GLY A 113 -16.17 2.11 9.03
N GLY A 114 -15.55 0.97 8.73
CA GLY A 114 -16.01 -0.37 9.12
C GLY A 114 -17.18 -0.93 8.32
N LYS A 115 -17.70 -0.21 7.32
CA LYS A 115 -18.79 -0.66 6.45
C LYS A 115 -18.23 -1.21 5.13
N PRO A 116 -18.73 -2.36 4.63
CA PRO A 116 -18.32 -2.86 3.32
C PRO A 116 -18.59 -1.84 2.22
N VAL A 117 -17.61 -1.66 1.33
CA VAL A 117 -17.78 -0.90 0.09
C VAL A 117 -18.82 -1.62 -0.80
N SER A 118 -19.59 -0.87 -1.58
CA SER A 118 -20.60 -1.43 -2.48
C SER A 118 -19.94 -2.21 -3.62
N ASP A 119 -20.68 -3.08 -4.31
CA ASP A 119 -20.11 -3.81 -5.45
C ASP A 119 -19.93 -2.92 -6.69
N GLU A 120 -20.73 -1.85 -6.82
CA GLU A 120 -20.60 -0.84 -7.88
C GLU A 120 -19.27 -0.08 -7.76
N ASP A 121 -18.85 0.20 -6.51
CA ASP A 121 -17.60 0.89 -6.18
C ASP A 121 -16.35 -0.02 -6.23
N LYS A 122 -16.51 -1.32 -6.48
CA LYS A 122 -15.39 -2.28 -6.60
C LYS A 122 -15.03 -2.62 -8.05
N THR A 123 -15.66 -1.96 -9.02
CA THR A 123 -15.40 -2.18 -10.43
C THR A 123 -14.09 -1.52 -10.88
N GLU A 124 -13.49 -2.01 -11.96
CA GLU A 124 -12.29 -1.41 -12.55
C GLU A 124 -12.49 0.10 -12.84
N GLN A 125 -13.65 0.48 -13.37
CA GLN A 125 -13.95 1.88 -13.66
C GLN A 125 -14.08 2.72 -12.38
N ALA A 126 -14.71 2.20 -11.33
CA ALA A 126 -14.81 2.90 -10.05
C ALA A 126 -13.43 3.15 -9.44
N TRP A 127 -12.54 2.15 -9.48
CA TRP A 127 -11.15 2.31 -9.05
C TRP A 127 -10.41 3.33 -9.90
N ARG A 128 -10.60 3.32 -11.22
CA ARG A 128 -9.98 4.31 -12.11
C ARG A 128 -10.41 5.73 -11.75
N ASN A 129 -11.71 5.95 -11.56
CA ASN A 129 -12.25 7.24 -11.16
C ASN A 129 -11.68 7.69 -9.81
N LEU A 130 -11.60 6.80 -8.82
CA LEU A 130 -10.98 7.10 -7.53
C LEU A 130 -9.52 7.52 -7.70
N PHE A 131 -8.74 6.79 -8.51
CA PHE A 131 -7.33 7.10 -8.70
C PHE A 131 -7.09 8.45 -9.37
N ASP A 132 -7.98 8.88 -10.26
CA ASP A 132 -7.90 10.19 -10.89
C ASP A 132 -8.12 11.34 -9.87
N GLU A 133 -8.77 11.05 -8.74
CA GLU A 133 -8.99 12.00 -7.65
C GLU A 133 -7.91 11.93 -6.56
N LEU A 134 -7.25 10.78 -6.34
CA LEU A 134 -6.23 10.64 -5.30
C LEU A 134 -4.97 11.46 -5.61
N THR A 135 -4.30 11.97 -4.57
CA THR A 135 -2.93 12.46 -4.72
C THR A 135 -1.96 11.31 -4.98
N ASP A 136 -0.81 11.61 -5.59
CA ASP A 136 0.28 10.63 -5.80
C ASP A 136 0.64 9.91 -4.49
N GLY A 137 0.68 10.64 -3.38
CA GLY A 137 0.99 10.09 -2.05
C GLY A 137 -0.06 9.10 -1.54
N GLN A 138 -1.35 9.35 -1.82
CA GLN A 138 -2.44 8.44 -1.46
C GLN A 138 -2.50 7.20 -2.38
N PHE A 139 -2.20 7.35 -3.67
CA PHE A 139 -2.20 6.23 -4.63
C PHE A 139 -0.99 5.30 -4.45
N THR A 140 0.19 5.86 -4.18
CA THR A 140 1.46 5.12 -4.07
C THR A 140 1.39 3.84 -3.20
N PRO A 141 0.84 3.85 -1.97
CA PRO A 141 0.76 2.64 -1.15
C PRO A 141 -0.13 1.54 -1.77
N ILE A 142 -1.17 1.91 -2.51
CA ILE A 142 -2.02 0.96 -3.26
C ILE A 142 -1.17 0.28 -4.34
N TRP A 143 -0.50 1.08 -5.17
CA TRP A 143 0.35 0.57 -6.24
C TRP A 143 1.46 -0.33 -5.71
N GLN A 144 2.17 0.10 -4.67
CA GLN A 144 3.25 -0.68 -4.05
C GLN A 144 2.73 -2.03 -3.53
N ALA A 145 1.59 -2.05 -2.85
CA ALA A 145 1.00 -3.30 -2.38
C ALA A 145 0.66 -4.26 -3.51
N ILE A 146 0.08 -3.77 -4.62
CA ILE A 146 -0.22 -4.57 -5.81
C ILE A 146 1.07 -5.10 -6.44
N ALA A 147 2.05 -4.23 -6.68
CA ALA A 147 3.31 -4.58 -7.32
C ALA A 147 4.12 -5.57 -6.47
N GLU A 148 4.18 -5.40 -5.15
CA GLU A 148 4.91 -6.31 -4.27
C GLU A 148 4.21 -7.66 -4.10
N LEU A 149 2.88 -7.68 -4.01
CA LEU A 149 2.14 -8.94 -3.91
C LEU A 149 2.31 -9.83 -5.16
N ASN A 150 2.46 -9.23 -6.34
CA ASN A 150 2.45 -9.95 -7.60
C ASN A 150 3.81 -10.01 -8.33
N GLY A 151 4.70 -9.04 -8.09
CA GLY A 151 5.96 -8.88 -8.81
C GLY A 151 7.16 -9.59 -8.19
N THR A 152 7.07 -10.04 -6.93
CA THR A 152 8.19 -10.75 -6.29
C THR A 152 8.33 -12.17 -6.83
N ALA A 153 9.43 -12.46 -7.51
CA ALA A 153 9.84 -13.83 -7.79
C ALA A 153 10.36 -14.48 -6.48
N ALA A 154 9.64 -15.48 -5.98
CA ALA A 154 10.12 -16.29 -4.86
C ALA A 154 10.88 -17.50 -5.40
N ASP A 155 12.20 -17.55 -5.17
CA ASP A 155 13.05 -18.72 -5.48
C ASP A 155 13.64 -19.31 -4.20
N PRO A 156 12.87 -20.12 -3.45
CA PRO A 156 13.37 -20.77 -2.25
C PRO A 156 14.48 -21.78 -2.55
N LYS A 157 14.55 -22.32 -3.78
CA LYS A 157 15.59 -23.30 -4.13
C LYS A 157 16.96 -22.65 -4.14
N ALA A 158 17.11 -21.49 -4.78
CA ALA A 158 18.37 -20.74 -4.77
C ALA A 158 18.83 -20.43 -3.34
N ALA A 159 17.90 -20.05 -2.45
CA ALA A 159 18.21 -19.81 -1.04
C ALA A 159 18.67 -21.08 -0.31
N PHE A 160 18.01 -22.22 -0.53
CA PHE A 160 18.41 -23.50 0.07
C PHE A 160 19.76 -24.01 -0.43
N ASP A 161 20.05 -23.82 -1.72
CA ASP A 161 21.34 -24.19 -2.31
C ASP A 161 22.48 -23.40 -1.66
N LEU A 162 22.31 -22.07 -1.53
CA LEU A 162 23.28 -21.20 -0.86
C LEU A 162 23.47 -21.57 0.61
N ALA A 163 22.39 -21.81 1.35
CA ALA A 163 22.46 -22.24 2.75
C ALA A 163 23.21 -23.57 2.90
N SER A 164 22.93 -24.53 2.01
CA SER A 164 23.61 -25.84 2.00
C SER A 164 25.10 -25.71 1.71
N GLN A 165 25.50 -24.77 0.84
CA GLN A 165 26.91 -24.49 0.57
C GLN A 165 27.61 -23.92 1.80
N VAL A 166 27.00 -22.95 2.48
CA VAL A 166 27.57 -22.32 3.68
C VAL A 166 27.74 -23.32 4.82
N LEU A 167 26.76 -24.20 5.05
CA LEU A 167 26.80 -25.18 6.16
C LEU A 167 27.75 -26.36 5.92
N ARG A 168 28.24 -26.57 4.69
CA ARG A 168 29.19 -27.65 4.35
C ARG A 168 30.66 -27.19 4.43
N ASN A 169 30.90 -25.91 4.68
CA ASN A 169 32.22 -25.33 4.97
C ASN A 169 32.45 -25.26 6.48
#